data_AF-A0A6B1A4U4-F1
#
_entry.id   AF-A0A6B1A4U4-F1
#
_cell.length_a   1.000
_cell.length_b   1.000
_cell.length_c   1.000
_cell.angle_alpha   90.00
_cell.angle_beta   90.00
_cell.angle_gamma   90.00
#
_symmetry.space_group_name_H-M   'P 1'
#
loop_
_entity.id
_entity.type
_entity.pdbx_description
1 polymer ?
#
loop_
_entity_poly.entity_id
_entity_poly.type
_entity_poly.pdbx_seq_one_letter_code
_entity_poly.pdbx_strand_id
1 'polypeptide(L)' 'MTRLRMRTIRAMSPEHLEETILDSQGELAKLRVDLAKGTQRKHHGKIKPLRRDIARMLTRQGELRRE' A
#
# COMPACT_ATOMS: atom_id res chain seq x y z
N MET A 1 0.19 -12.04 -3.25
CA MET A 1 0.75 -10.94 -2.44
C MET A 1 0.56 -11.28 -0.98
N THR A 2 1.67 -11.61 -0.33
CA THR A 2 1.77 -11.78 1.12
C THR A 2 1.45 -10.44 1.78
N ARG A 3 0.41 -10.39 2.61
CA ARG A 3 -0.01 -9.14 3.30
C ARG A 3 1.13 -8.63 4.17
N LEU A 4 1.41 -7.33 4.11
CA LEU A 4 2.30 -6.70 5.08
C LEU A 4 1.71 -6.83 6.49
N ARG A 5 2.52 -7.31 7.43
CA ARG A 5 2.15 -7.41 8.85
C ARG A 5 2.43 -6.08 9.54
N MET A 6 1.59 -5.69 10.49
CA MET A 6 1.77 -4.44 11.26
C MET A 6 3.12 -4.37 11.99
N ARG A 7 3.64 -5.50 12.46
CA ARG A 7 4.98 -5.57 13.09
C ARG A 7 6.08 -5.05 12.16
N THR A 8 5.97 -5.33 10.86
CA THR A 8 6.95 -4.90 9.87
C THR A 8 6.81 -3.41 9.62
N ILE A 9 5.58 -2.92 9.47
CA ILE A 9 5.29 -1.48 9.28
C ILE A 9 5.79 -0.63 10.46
N ARG A 10 5.67 -1.12 11.70
CA ARG A 10 6.17 -0.40 12.89
C ARG A 10 7.69 -0.41 13.04
N ALA A 11 8.37 -1.40 12.45
CA ALA A 11 9.82 -1.55 12.51
C ALA A 11 10.54 -0.76 11.40
N MET A 12 9.82 -0.21 10.43
CA MET A 12 10.39 0.61 9.35
C MET A 12 10.70 2.02 9.85
N SER A 13 11.75 2.64 9.28
CA SER A 13 12.06 4.04 9.56
C SER A 13 11.01 4.97 8.95
N PRO A 14 10.85 6.20 9.47
CA PRO A 14 9.88 7.17 8.95
C PRO A 14 10.07 7.49 7.46
N GLU A 15 11.32 7.61 7.01
CA GLU A 15 11.68 7.93 5.62
C GLU A 15 11.33 6.76 4.70
N HIS A 16 11.67 5.55 5.13
CA HIS A 16 11.38 4.34 4.37
C HIS A 16 9.88 4.04 4.30
N LEU A 17 9.12 4.42 5.34
CA LEU A 17 7.67 4.32 5.35
C LEU A 17 7.05 5.20 4.25
N GLU A 18 7.54 6.43 4.10
CA GLU A 18 7.04 7.39 3.10
C GLU A 18 7.36 6.95 1.67
N GLU A 19 8.58 6.48 1.43
CA GLU A 19 8.99 5.89 0.15
C GLU A 19 8.12 4.68 -0.22
N THR A 20 7.90 3.76 0.73
CA THR A 20 7.06 2.57 0.52
C THR A 20 5.60 2.93 0.21
N ILE A 21 5.08 4.01 0.82
CA ILE A 21 3.74 4.52 0.53
C ILE A 21 3.64 5.01 -0.92
N LEU A 22 4.63 5.79 -1.39
CA LEU A 22 4.67 6.30 -2.76
C LEU A 22 4.73 5.16 -3.78
N ASP A 23 5.60 4.18 -3.55
CA ASP A 23 5.72 3.01 -4.42
C ASP A 23 4.41 2.20 -4.50
N SER A 24 3.78 1.98 -3.34
CA SER A 24 2.51 1.25 -3.25
C SER A 24 1.37 2.00 -3.94
N GLN A 25 1.35 3.34 -3.88
CA GLN A 25 0.39 4.17 -4.61
C GLN A 25 0.63 4.10 -6.12
N GLY A 26 1.88 4.09 -6.58
CA GLY A 26 2.24 3.89 -7.98
C GLY A 26 1.80 2.52 -8.52
N GLU A 27 2.00 1.45 -7.73
CA GLU A 27 1.50 0.12 -8.08
C GLU A 27 -0.03 0.09 -8.15
N LEU A 28 -0.71 0.74 -7.20
CA LEU A 28 -2.17 0.85 -7.22
C LEU A 28 -2.66 1.59 -8.47
N ALA A 29 -1.98 2.66 -8.90
CA ALA A 29 -2.33 3.41 -10.10
C ALA A 29 -2.20 2.55 -11.36
N LYS A 30 -1.10 1.80 -11.51
CA LYS A 30 -0.90 0.85 -12.61
C LYS A 30 -2.01 -0.19 -12.65
N LEU A 31 -2.32 -0.81 -11.51
CA LEU A 31 -3.39 -1.81 -11.40
C LEU A 31 -4.78 -1.22 -11.73
N ARG A 32 -5.03 0.05 -11.44
CA ARG A 32 -6.29 0.75 -11.80
C ARG A 32 -6.38 1.02 -13.30
N VAL A 33 -5.27 1.38 -13.94
CA VAL A 33 -5.22 1.58 -15.40
C VAL A 33 -5.42 0.25 -16.13
N ASP A 34 -4.76 -0.81 -15.69
CA ASP A 34 -4.93 -2.16 -16.28
C ASP A 34 -6.35 -2.70 -16.07
N LEU A 35 -6.96 -2.36 -14.93
CA LEU A 35 -8.37 -2.62 -14.69
C LEU A 35 -9.28 -1.87 -15.68
N ALA A 36 -9.04 -0.57 -15.89
CA ALA A 36 -9.82 0.24 -16.82
C ALA A 36 -9.74 -0.29 -18.26
N LYS A 37 -8.59 -0.88 -18.64
CA LYS A 37 -8.39 -1.55 -19.93
C LYS A 37 -9.14 -2.89 -20.05
N GLY A 38 -9.71 -3.42 -18.97
CA GLY A 38 -10.55 -4.62 -18.97
C GLY A 38 -9.81 -5.95 -19.20
N THR A 39 -8.48 -5.92 -19.32
CA THR A 39 -7.69 -7.05 -19.81
C THR A 39 -7.42 -8.12 -18.75
N GLN A 40 -7.50 -7.82 -17.44
CA GLN A 40 -7.08 -8.77 -16.40
C GLN A 40 -8.01 -8.87 -15.17
N ARG A 41 -9.07 -9.68 -15.30
CA ARG A 41 -9.94 -10.07 -14.17
C ARG A 41 -9.19 -10.72 -12.99
N LYS A 42 -8.10 -11.45 -13.27
CA LYS A 42 -7.29 -12.14 -12.25
C LYS A 42 -6.54 -11.19 -11.30
N HIS A 43 -6.37 -9.91 -11.66
CA HIS A 43 -5.61 -8.94 -10.86
C HIS A 43 -6.48 -8.08 -9.94
N HIS A 44 -7.80 -8.08 -10.12
CA HIS A 44 -8.75 -7.37 -9.24
C HIS A 44 -8.61 -7.72 -7.76
N GLY A 45 -8.35 -8.99 -7.46
CA GLY A 45 -8.21 -9.48 -6.09
C GLY A 45 -7.02 -8.89 -5.33
N LYS A 46 -6.06 -8.27 -6.05
CA LYS A 46 -4.85 -7.66 -5.49
C LYS A 46 -5.05 -6.20 -5.05
N ILE A 47 -6.04 -5.51 -5.62
CA ILE A 47 -6.34 -4.10 -5.31
C ILE A 47 -6.78 -3.93 -3.85
N LYS A 48 -7.67 -4.81 -3.36
CA LYS A 48 -8.24 -4.71 -2.01
C LYS A 48 -7.19 -4.91 -0.90
N PRO A 49 -6.28 -5.91 -0.98
CA PRO A 49 -5.12 -6.01 -0.09
C PRO A 49 -4.21 -4.78 -0.14
N LEU A 50 -3.81 -4.33 -1.34
CA LEU A 50 -2.87 -3.21 -1.48
C LEU A 50 -3.40 -1.92 -0.85
N ARG A 51 -4.70 -1.60 -1.05
CA ARG A 51 -5.33 -0.44 -0.39
C ARG A 51 -5.30 -0.54 1.14
N ARG A 52 -5.48 -1.74 1.69
CA ARG A 52 -5.44 -1.94 3.15
C ARG A 52 -4.02 -1.83 3.71
N ASP A 53 -3.02 -2.20 2.93
CA ASP A 53 -1.62 -2.08 3.31
C ASP A 53 -1.22 -0.60 3.33
N ILE A 54 -1.60 0.17 2.30
CA ILE A 54 -1.42 1.64 2.25
C ILE A 54 -2.10 2.32 3.44
N ALA A 55 -3.36 1.99 3.73
CA ALA A 55 -4.09 2.59 4.84
C ALA A 55 -3.37 2.37 6.19
N ARG A 56 -2.84 1.17 6.40
CA ARG A 56 -2.10 0.82 7.63
C ARG A 56 -0.79 1.58 7.76
N MET A 57 -0.06 1.78 6.66
CA MET A 57 1.15 2.60 6.65
C MET A 57 0.84 4.07 6.95
N LEU A 58 -0.21 4.64 6.34
CA LEU A 58 -0.66 6.01 6.63
C LEU A 58 -1.10 6.19 8.08
N THR A 59 -1.76 5.19 8.67
CA THR A 59 -2.09 5.23 10.12
C THR A 59 -0.82 5.32 10.96
N ARG A 60 0.22 4.53 10.66
CA ARG A 60 1.49 4.62 11.41
C ARG A 60 2.16 5.98 11.26
N GLN A 61 2.14 6.57 10.06
CA GLN A 61 2.64 7.93 9.84
C GLN A 61 1.88 8.96 10.69
N GLY A 62 0.56 8.81 10.80
CA GLY A 62 -0.28 9.68 11.64
C GLY A 62 -0.16 9.43 13.15
N GLU A 63 0.33 8.27 13.58
CA GLU A 63 0.74 8.03 14.98
C GLU A 63 2.06 8.75 15.28
N LEU A 64 3.06 8.61 14.40
CA LEU A 64 4.37 9.26 14.54
C LEU A 64 4.31 10.79 14.59
N ARG A 65 3.34 11.40 13.91
CA ARG A 65 3.14 12.87 13.95
C ARG A 65 2.42 13.36 15.21
N ARG A 66 1.82 12.47 15.98
CA ARG A 66 1.04 12.79 17.19
C ARG A 66 1.81 12.57 18.48
N GLU A 67 2.90 11.78 18.44
CA GLU A 67 3.96 11.77 19.45
C GLU A 67 4.83 13.03 19.34
#